data_AF-A0AAN0RHJ1-F1
#
_entry.id   AF-A0AAN0RHJ1-F1
#
_cell.length_a   1.000
_cell.length_b   1.000
_cell.length_c   1.000
_cell.angle_alpha   90.00
_cell.angle_beta   90.00
_cell.angle_gamma   90.00
#
_symmetry.space_group_name_H-M   'P 1'
#
loop_
_entity.id
_entity.type
_entity.pdbx_description
1 polymer ?
#
loop_
_entity_poly.entity_id
_entity_poly.type
_entity_poly.pdbx_seq_one_letter_code
_entity_poly.pdbx_strand_id
1 'polypeptide(L)'
;MNDAFFAAGKEWELGPDWLGQRCGAKTRKGTPCQNPAMKGKARCRNHGGKSTGAQTAAGLAKLSALHWKHGRCTKAAKAETKRRAQIGREIRSELRDIERDAIASGTLAKDWRDQFK
;
A
#
# COMPACT_ATOMS: atom_id res chain seq x y z
N MET A 1 13.44 19.06 -45.90
CA MET A 1 13.07 19.17 -44.46
C MET A 1 13.99 20.22 -43.88
N ASN A 2 13.47 21.20 -43.15
CA ASN A 2 14.24 22.40 -42.78
C ASN A 2 15.08 22.11 -41.53
N ASP A 3 16.39 21.98 -41.69
CA ASP A 3 17.32 21.67 -40.60
C ASP A 3 17.29 22.72 -39.47
N ALA A 4 16.96 23.96 -39.82
CA ALA A 4 16.77 25.05 -38.87
C ALA A 4 15.66 24.77 -37.83
N PHE A 5 14.57 24.10 -38.23
CA PHE A 5 13.49 23.75 -37.29
C PHE A 5 13.91 22.65 -36.32
N PHE A 6 14.69 21.66 -36.78
CA PHE A 6 15.22 20.62 -35.90
C PHE A 6 16.26 21.17 -34.92
N ALA A 7 17.12 22.09 -35.38
CA ALA A 7 18.08 22.77 -34.52
C ALA A 7 17.39 23.61 -33.43
N ALA A 8 16.34 24.34 -33.77
CA ALA A 8 15.55 25.11 -32.80
C ALA A 8 14.78 24.21 -31.82
N GLY A 9 14.30 23.04 -32.26
CA GLY A 9 13.57 22.09 -31.42
C GLY A 9 14.44 21.42 -30.36
N LYS A 10 15.73 21.20 -30.64
CA LYS A 10 16.69 20.53 -29.74
C LYS A 10 16.80 21.16 -28.36
N GLU A 11 16.66 22.48 -28.26
CA GLU A 11 16.71 23.20 -26.98
C GLU A 11 15.50 22.87 -26.08
N TRP A 12 14.36 22.51 -26.68
CA TRP A 12 13.13 22.13 -25.98
C TRP A 12 13.01 20.62 -25.76
N GLU A 13 13.94 19.82 -26.30
CA GLU A 13 13.97 18.38 -26.09
C GLU A 13 14.42 18.08 -24.66
N LEU A 14 13.47 17.61 -23.85
CA LEU A 14 13.77 17.10 -22.52
C LEU A 14 14.47 15.74 -22.68
N GLY A 15 15.80 15.74 -22.81
CA GLY A 15 16.63 14.54 -23.00
C GLY A 15 16.64 13.58 -21.79
N PRO A 16 17.28 12.40 -21.91
CA PRO A 16 17.34 11.40 -20.84
C PRO A 16 17.86 11.96 -19.51
N ASP A 17 18.83 12.88 -19.56
CA ASP A 17 19.51 13.46 -18.39
C ASP A 17 18.87 14.76 -17.88
N TRP A 18 17.63 15.04 -18.26
CA TRP A 18 16.93 16.21 -17.74
C TRP A 18 16.77 16.14 -16.22
N LEU A 19 17.24 17.17 -15.51
CA LEU A 19 17.26 17.26 -14.05
C LEU A 19 15.87 17.25 -13.38
N GLY A 20 14.80 17.48 -14.14
CA GLY A 20 13.44 17.51 -13.60
C GLY A 20 12.83 16.12 -13.40
N GLN A 21 11.78 16.05 -12.57
CA GLN A 21 11.10 14.79 -12.30
C GLN A 21 10.29 14.31 -13.52
N ARG A 22 10.59 13.10 -13.99
CA ARG A 22 9.80 12.38 -15.00
C ARG A 22 8.53 11.81 -14.40
N CYS A 23 7.48 11.71 -15.21
CA CYS A 23 6.22 11.11 -14.78
C CYS A 23 6.35 9.65 -14.36
N GLY A 24 7.10 8.84 -15.12
CA GLY A 24 7.36 7.42 -14.81
C GLY A 24 6.13 6.50 -14.76
N ALA A 25 4.95 6.96 -15.18
CA ALA A 25 3.77 6.10 -15.25
C ALA A 25 3.93 5.07 -16.38
N LYS A 26 3.42 3.85 -16.19
CA LYS A 26 3.46 2.81 -17.23
C LYS A 26 2.60 3.25 -18.42
N THR A 27 3.22 3.40 -19.59
CA THR A 27 2.53 3.72 -20.84
C THR A 27 1.85 2.48 -21.43
N ARG A 28 1.03 2.66 -22.47
CA ARG A 28 0.41 1.54 -23.21
C ARG A 28 1.43 0.57 -23.81
N LYS A 29 2.64 1.05 -24.11
CA LYS A 29 3.76 0.22 -24.61
C LYS A 29 4.52 -0.50 -23.48
N GLY A 30 4.11 -0.34 -22.22
CA GLY A 30 4.76 -0.94 -21.06
C GLY A 30 5.97 -0.19 -20.53
N THR A 31 6.48 0.81 -21.26
CA THR A 31 7.63 1.63 -20.84
C THR A 31 7.23 2.76 -19.89
N PRO A 32 8.14 3.29 -19.05
CA PRO A 32 7.88 4.47 -18.23
C PRO A 32 7.66 5.75 -19.05
N CYS A 33 6.71 6.58 -18.63
CA CYS A 33 6.41 7.85 -19.28
C CYS A 33 7.55 8.88 -19.07
N GLN A 34 8.08 9.39 -20.20
CA GLN A 34 9.15 10.38 -20.24
C GLN A 34 8.68 11.84 -20.18
N ASN A 35 7.36 12.10 -20.18
CA ASN A 35 6.86 13.46 -20.05
C ASN A 35 7.25 14.05 -18.68
N PRO A 36 7.50 15.37 -18.61
CA PRO A 36 7.76 16.06 -17.36
C PRO A 36 6.55 15.91 -16.43
N ALA A 37 6.81 15.61 -15.15
CA ALA A 37 5.79 15.68 -14.13
C ALA A 37 5.33 17.13 -13.94
N MET A 38 4.07 17.32 -13.54
CA MET A 38 3.61 18.67 -13.21
C MET A 38 4.31 19.18 -11.94
N LYS A 39 4.53 20.50 -11.85
CA LYS A 39 5.17 21.12 -10.68
C LYS A 39 4.47 20.70 -9.39
N GLY A 40 5.23 20.15 -8.43
CA GLY A 40 4.72 19.67 -7.15
C GLY A 40 3.86 18.40 -7.23
N LYS A 41 3.86 17.68 -8.36
CA LYS A 41 3.12 16.43 -8.56
C LYS A 41 4.06 15.34 -9.06
N ALA A 42 3.71 14.09 -8.77
CA ALA A 42 4.48 12.93 -9.22
C ALA A 42 4.23 12.53 -10.69
N ARG A 43 3.16 13.04 -11.33
CA ARG A 43 2.69 12.58 -12.65
C ARG A 43 2.50 13.75 -13.62
N CYS A 44 2.57 13.46 -14.92
CA CYS A 44 2.30 14.43 -15.98
C CYS A 44 0.79 14.62 -16.18
N ARG A 45 0.43 15.64 -16.97
CA ARG A 45 -0.96 15.96 -17.33
C ARG A 45 -1.78 14.76 -17.82
N ASN A 46 -1.17 13.86 -18.59
CA ASN A 46 -1.86 12.72 -19.20
C ASN A 46 -2.00 11.52 -18.26
N HIS A 47 -1.17 11.42 -17.22
CA HIS A 47 -1.18 10.32 -16.26
C HIS A 47 -1.68 10.76 -14.88
N GLY A 48 -2.65 11.67 -14.86
CA GLY A 48 -3.34 12.08 -13.64
C GLY A 48 -2.70 13.25 -12.89
N GLY A 49 -1.67 13.91 -13.44
CA GLY A 49 -1.09 15.12 -12.81
C GLY A 49 -2.08 16.27 -12.63
N LYS A 50 -3.12 16.33 -13.48
CA LYS A 50 -4.26 17.26 -13.33
C LYS A 50 -5.31 16.80 -12.31
N SER A 51 -5.27 15.55 -11.87
CA SER A 51 -6.25 15.03 -10.93
C SER A 51 -5.94 15.53 -9.53
N THR A 52 -6.95 16.10 -8.87
CA THR A 52 -6.91 16.49 -7.45
C THR A 52 -7.42 15.38 -6.54
N GLY A 53 -8.09 14.36 -7.10
CA GLY A 53 -8.85 13.38 -6.33
C GLY A 53 -10.14 13.98 -5.73
N ALA A 54 -10.93 13.15 -5.05
CA ALA A 54 -12.08 13.66 -4.30
C ALA A 54 -11.60 14.38 -3.04
N GLN A 55 -11.99 15.65 -2.88
CA GLN A 55 -11.62 16.48 -1.73
C GLN A 55 -12.78 16.66 -0.73
N THR A 56 -14.02 16.41 -1.17
CA THR A 56 -15.21 16.57 -0.32
C THR A 56 -15.55 15.27 0.41
N ALA A 57 -16.16 15.39 1.59
CA ALA A 57 -16.64 14.23 2.35
C ALA A 57 -17.61 13.37 1.52
N ALA A 58 -18.53 14.00 0.79
CA ALA A 58 -19.47 13.31 -0.10
C ALA A 58 -18.75 12.56 -1.24
N GLY A 59 -17.73 13.17 -1.85
CA GLY A 59 -16.94 12.54 -2.90
C GLY A 59 -16.14 11.33 -2.40
N LEU A 60 -15.53 11.45 -1.22
CA LEU A 60 -14.82 10.35 -0.56
C LEU A 60 -15.78 9.21 -0.17
N ALA A 61 -16.97 9.53 0.35
CA ALA A 61 -17.99 8.54 0.66
C ALA A 61 -18.46 7.79 -0.60
N LYS A 62 -18.69 8.52 -1.70
CA LYS A 62 -19.04 7.91 -3.00
C LYS A 62 -17.95 6.97 -3.51
N LEU A 63 -16.67 7.38 -3.44
CA LEU A 63 -15.54 6.51 -3.81
C LEU A 63 -15.44 5.27 -2.91
N SER A 64 -15.66 5.44 -1.60
CA SER A 64 -15.66 4.34 -0.64
C SER A 64 -16.78 3.33 -0.94
N ALA A 65 -17.97 3.82 -1.28
CA ALA A 65 -19.11 2.97 -1.64
C ALA A 65 -18.87 2.24 -2.97
N LEU A 66 -18.36 2.94 -3.99
CA LEU A 66 -18.05 2.36 -5.30
C LEU A 66 -17.00 1.24 -5.22
N HIS A 67 -15.99 1.40 -4.39
CA HIS A 67 -14.92 0.40 -4.21
C HIS A 67 -15.19 -0.58 -3.06
N TRP A 68 -16.40 -0.56 -2.50
CA TRP A 68 -16.80 -1.50 -1.46
C TRP A 68 -16.97 -2.91 -2.04
N LYS A 69 -16.17 -3.87 -1.57
CA LYS A 69 -16.28 -5.29 -1.98
C LYS A 69 -16.87 -6.15 -0.87
N HIS A 70 -16.12 -6.33 0.22
CA HIS A 70 -16.48 -7.23 1.32
C HIS A 70 -16.30 -6.59 2.72
N GLY A 71 -15.99 -5.31 2.81
CA GLY A 71 -15.83 -4.57 4.09
C GLY A 71 -14.61 -4.91 4.96
N ARG A 72 -14.01 -6.10 4.82
CA ARG A 72 -12.85 -6.56 5.62
C ARG A 72 -11.61 -5.66 5.56
N CYS A 73 -11.49 -4.85 4.50
CA CYS A 73 -10.34 -3.95 4.32
C CYS A 73 -10.57 -2.53 4.88
N THR A 74 -11.74 -2.26 5.46
CA THR A 74 -12.01 -0.96 6.10
C THR A 74 -11.08 -0.73 7.30
N LYS A 75 -10.89 0.55 7.66
CA LYS A 75 -10.07 0.93 8.82
C LYS A 75 -10.58 0.26 10.10
N ALA A 76 -11.90 0.24 10.31
CA ALA A 76 -12.54 -0.39 11.46
C ALA A 76 -12.32 -1.93 11.48
N ALA A 77 -12.58 -2.63 10.38
CA ALA A 77 -12.39 -4.08 10.32
C ALA A 77 -10.92 -4.49 10.54
N LYS A 78 -9.97 -3.71 10.01
CA LYS A 78 -8.53 -3.92 10.26
C LYS A 78 -8.16 -3.67 11.72
N ALA A 79 -8.71 -2.63 12.35
CA ALA A 79 -8.48 -2.34 13.76
C ALA A 79 -9.01 -3.47 14.66
N GLU A 80 -10.23 -3.95 14.40
CA GLU A 80 -10.82 -5.07 15.15
C GLU A 80 -10.03 -6.36 14.95
N THR A 81 -9.58 -6.64 13.72
CA THR A 81 -8.71 -7.80 13.45
C THR A 81 -7.41 -7.73 14.25
N LYS A 82 -6.78 -6.54 14.33
CA LYS A 82 -5.58 -6.33 15.14
C LYS A 82 -5.84 -6.53 16.63
N ARG A 83 -6.96 -6.01 17.15
CA ARG A 83 -7.40 -6.19 18.53
C ARG A 83 -7.58 -7.67 18.87
N ARG A 84 -8.35 -8.39 18.06
CA ARG A 84 -8.57 -9.84 18.22
C ARG A 84 -7.26 -10.62 18.19
N ALA A 85 -6.34 -10.25 17.29
CA ALA A 85 -5.03 -10.88 17.23
C ALA A 85 -4.17 -10.61 18.47
N GLN A 86 -4.25 -9.41 19.05
CA GLN A 86 -3.57 -9.06 20.29
C GLN A 86 -4.11 -9.87 21.48
N ILE A 87 -5.42 -9.88 21.67
CA ILE A 87 -6.08 -10.67 22.73
C ILE A 87 -5.71 -12.15 22.59
N GLY A 88 -5.76 -12.70 21.38
CA GLY A 88 -5.37 -14.09 21.15
C GLY A 88 -3.89 -14.37 21.45
N ARG A 89 -2.99 -13.39 21.32
CA ARG A 89 -1.58 -13.53 21.72
C ARG A 89 -1.44 -13.54 23.24
N GLU A 90 -2.17 -12.66 23.94
CA GLU A 90 -2.19 -12.59 25.40
C GLU A 90 -2.69 -13.90 26.01
N ILE A 91 -3.86 -14.36 25.59
CA ILE A 91 -4.43 -15.65 26.03
C ILE A 91 -3.45 -16.80 25.80
N ARG A 92 -2.84 -16.87 24.61
CA ARG A 92 -1.84 -17.93 24.33
C ARG A 92 -0.58 -17.80 25.17
N SER A 93 -0.21 -16.59 25.60
CA SER A 93 0.92 -16.40 26.50
C SER A 93 0.58 -16.91 27.89
N GLU A 94 -0.56 -16.48 28.44
CA GLU A 94 -1.04 -16.91 29.75
C GLU A 94 -1.21 -18.43 29.81
N LEU A 95 -1.81 -19.05 28.78
CA LEU A 95 -1.94 -20.51 28.70
C LEU A 95 -0.58 -21.22 28.72
N ARG A 96 0.45 -20.66 28.08
CA ARG A 96 1.82 -21.23 28.14
C ARG A 96 2.45 -21.07 29.52
N ASP A 97 2.20 -19.95 30.18
CA ASP A 97 2.71 -19.72 31.53
C ASP A 97 2.05 -20.69 32.53
N ILE A 98 0.72 -20.84 32.46
CA ILE A 98 -0.03 -21.83 33.26
C ILE A 98 0.46 -23.25 32.99
N GLU A 99 0.65 -23.63 31.72
CA GLU A 99 1.16 -24.95 31.34
C GLU A 99 2.56 -25.18 31.94
N ARG A 100 3.45 -24.20 31.84
CA ARG A 100 4.80 -24.28 32.42
C ARG A 100 4.74 -24.49 33.92
N ASP A 101 3.91 -23.73 34.62
CA ASP A 101 3.81 -23.76 36.08
C ASP A 101 3.20 -25.10 36.56
N ALA A 102 2.19 -25.62 35.86
CA ALA A 102 1.59 -26.91 36.14
C ALA A 102 2.56 -28.09 35.93
N ILE A 103 3.44 -28.00 34.93
CA ILE A 103 4.52 -28.99 34.73
C ILE A 103 5.55 -28.86 35.86
N ALA A 104 5.93 -27.65 36.24
CA ALA A 104 6.93 -27.41 37.29
C ALA A 104 6.44 -27.85 38.68
N SER A 105 5.15 -27.70 38.99
CA SER A 105 4.55 -28.18 40.23
C SER A 105 4.32 -29.69 40.26
N GLY A 106 4.53 -30.39 39.14
CA GLY A 106 4.23 -31.81 38.98
C GLY A 106 2.73 -32.14 38.89
N THR A 107 1.87 -31.11 38.80
CA THR A 107 0.41 -31.28 38.62
C THR A 107 0.08 -31.82 37.22
N LEU A 108 0.93 -31.52 36.23
CA LEU A 108 0.77 -31.97 34.84
C LEU A 108 2.03 -32.69 34.36
N ALA A 109 1.87 -33.85 33.72
CA ALA A 109 2.97 -34.59 33.12
C ALA A 109 3.58 -33.80 31.95
N LYS A 110 4.91 -33.83 31.77
CA LYS A 110 5.60 -33.07 30.72
C LYS A 110 5.19 -33.49 29.30
N ASP A 111 4.85 -34.75 29.14
CA ASP A 111 4.44 -35.42 27.89
C ASP A 111 2.91 -35.55 27.76
N TRP A 112 2.13 -34.81 28.58
CA TRP A 112 0.67 -34.91 28.58
C TRP A 112 0.03 -34.73 27.19
N ARG A 113 0.64 -33.93 26.31
CA ARG A 113 0.15 -33.69 24.94
C ARG A 113 0.21 -34.94 24.06
N ASP A 114 1.13 -35.87 24.34
CA ASP A 114 1.27 -37.11 23.58
C ASP A 114 0.13 -38.09 23.89
N GLN A 115 -0.64 -37.86 24.97
CA GLN A 115 -1.83 -38.64 25.33
C GLN A 115 -3.05 -38.33 24.45
N PHE A 116 -2.99 -37.26 23.64
CA PHE A 116 -4.10 -36.79 22.79
C PHE A 116 -3.73 -36.72 21.29
N LYS A 117 -2.60 -37.31 20.90
CA LYS A 117 -2.24 -37.54 19.50
C LYS A 117 -2.86 -38.85 19.02
#